data_AF-A0A8S2WJU6-F1
#
_entry.id   AF-A0A8S2WJU6-F1
#
_cell.length_a   1.000
_cell.length_b   1.000
_cell.length_c   1.000
_cell.angle_alpha   90.00
_cell.angle_beta   90.00
_cell.angle_gamma   90.00
#
_symmetry.space_group_name_H-M   'P 1'
#
loop_
_entity.id
_entity.type
_entity.pdbx_description
1 polymer ?
#
loop_
_entity_poly.entity_id
_entity_poly.type
_entity_poly.pdbx_seq_one_letter_code
_entity_poly.pdbx_strand_id
1 'polypeptide(L)'
;MDSNTEGDISFEESDRKKHKGSESPIMDRDETYKLLQKSLVSDGLINAIKETLLSVDFVGQFCQAIVMSELFMHGISEVIHQRVDMQVKDVQEQLKVANERIVKLTNKLNDIEQYSKRRDLIITGIPMKQTEDTTSIIVDLAKSLGVKIGVKDIYATHRLPVRRIDSTQSIIVSLVRAGDRQAIYSKRKQLKEMQNYKQVFINEHLTSINHEIYVYARKTLDKRRVFTRNGLVHYYVASAKNILISSLDQIDSI
;
A
#
# COMPACT_ATOMS: atom_id res chain seq x y z
N MET A 1 62.98 86.44 -62.31
CA MET A 1 63.01 84.97 -62.37
C MET A 1 61.58 84.50 -62.51
N ASP A 2 60.86 85.04 -63.50
CA ASP A 2 60.97 84.74 -64.94
C ASP A 2 60.12 83.49 -65.20
N SER A 3 59.16 83.45 -66.10
CA SER A 3 58.63 84.41 -67.08
C SER A 3 57.53 83.65 -67.83
N ASN A 4 56.45 84.34 -68.19
CA ASN A 4 55.74 84.37 -69.49
C ASN A 4 55.87 83.15 -70.43
N THR A 5 54.81 82.68 -71.06
CA THR A 5 54.13 83.37 -72.19
C THR A 5 52.67 82.92 -72.27
N GLU A 6 51.67 83.80 -72.16
CA GLU A 6 51.11 84.71 -73.17
C GLU A 6 50.53 84.02 -74.42
N GLY A 7 49.25 84.33 -74.66
CA GLY A 7 48.44 83.93 -75.79
C GLY A 7 47.08 84.62 -75.72
N ASP A 8 47.10 85.96 -75.79
CA ASP A 8 45.95 86.84 -75.93
C ASP A 8 45.23 86.63 -77.28
N ILE A 9 43.89 86.60 -77.25
CA ILE A 9 43.06 87.15 -78.35
C ILE A 9 41.87 87.88 -77.70
N SER A 10 41.94 89.20 -77.77
CA SER A 10 40.92 90.19 -77.44
C SER A 10 39.97 90.47 -78.61
N PHE A 11 38.71 90.82 -78.31
CA PHE A 11 37.77 91.77 -78.99
C PHE A 11 36.33 91.28 -78.72
N GLU A 12 35.29 92.08 -78.49
CA GLU A 12 35.07 93.52 -78.28
C GLU A 12 33.61 93.66 -77.78
N GLU A 13 33.31 94.72 -77.04
CA GLU A 13 32.10 95.60 -77.03
C GLU A 13 30.70 95.08 -77.48
N SER A 14 29.54 95.52 -76.98
CA SER A 14 29.14 96.57 -76.04
C SER A 14 27.60 96.54 -75.88
N ASP A 15 27.12 97.00 -74.72
CA ASP A 15 25.92 97.81 -74.48
C ASP A 15 24.44 97.40 -74.80
N ARG A 16 23.63 97.59 -73.73
CA ARG A 16 22.25 98.15 -73.63
C ARG A 16 20.99 97.26 -73.52
N LYS A 17 20.43 97.31 -72.30
CA LYS A 17 19.04 97.70 -71.88
C LYS A 17 17.85 96.78 -72.27
N LYS A 18 17.11 96.24 -71.28
CA LYS A 18 15.84 96.77 -70.66
C LYS A 18 14.99 95.68 -69.96
N HIS A 19 14.45 96.06 -68.79
CA HIS A 19 13.16 95.71 -68.15
C HIS A 19 12.73 94.29 -67.66
N LYS A 20 12.59 94.22 -66.31
CA LYS A 20 11.55 93.60 -65.45
C LYS A 20 10.81 92.33 -65.94
N GLY A 21 11.04 91.23 -65.23
CA GLY A 21 10.15 90.08 -65.07
C GLY A 21 10.45 89.38 -63.74
N SER A 22 9.42 89.13 -62.94
CA SER A 22 9.49 88.39 -61.68
C SER A 22 9.75 86.90 -61.94
N GLU A 23 10.89 86.39 -61.51
CA GLU A 23 11.18 84.95 -61.52
C GLU A 23 11.68 84.53 -60.14
N SER A 24 10.84 83.76 -59.43
CA SER A 24 11.23 83.01 -58.24
C SER A 24 12.34 82.01 -58.63
N PRO A 25 13.43 81.86 -57.84
CA PRO A 25 14.46 80.89 -58.18
C PRO A 25 13.90 79.47 -58.17
N ILE A 26 14.02 78.82 -59.32
CA ILE A 26 13.73 77.41 -59.56
C ILE A 26 14.66 76.61 -58.63
N MET A 27 14.11 75.89 -57.65
CA MET A 27 14.85 74.86 -56.92
C MET A 27 15.34 73.80 -57.90
N ASP A 28 16.59 73.39 -57.76
CA ASP A 28 17.19 72.33 -58.54
C ASP A 28 16.33 71.05 -58.45
N ARG A 29 15.99 70.47 -59.61
CA ARG A 29 15.23 69.21 -59.67
C ARG A 29 16.00 68.12 -58.92
N ASP A 30 17.32 68.12 -58.98
CA ASP A 30 18.14 67.09 -58.35
C ASP A 30 18.10 67.17 -56.81
N GLU A 31 17.93 68.37 -56.26
CA GLU A 31 17.82 68.62 -54.82
C GLU A 31 16.42 68.28 -54.30
N THR A 32 15.37 68.55 -55.08
CA THR A 32 13.98 68.17 -54.77
C THR A 32 13.74 66.66 -54.90
N TYR A 33 14.33 65.97 -55.89
CA TYR A 33 14.28 64.50 -55.98
C TYR A 33 15.11 63.81 -54.88
N LYS A 34 16.25 64.38 -54.46
CA LYS A 34 17.01 63.89 -53.28
C LYS A 34 16.23 64.04 -51.98
N LEU A 35 15.47 65.12 -51.80
CA LEU A 35 14.64 65.33 -50.60
C LEU A 35 13.37 64.45 -50.61
N LEU A 36 12.74 64.26 -51.78
CA LEU A 36 11.56 63.39 -51.93
C LEU A 36 11.90 61.89 -51.77
N GLN A 37 13.04 61.41 -52.27
CA GLN A 37 13.51 60.04 -52.02
C GLN A 37 13.85 59.78 -50.56
N LYS A 38 14.23 60.80 -49.79
CA LYS A 38 14.60 60.67 -48.37
C LYS A 38 13.41 60.68 -47.41
N SER A 39 12.22 61.13 -47.86
CA SER A 39 11.04 61.34 -47.00
C SER A 39 9.93 60.30 -47.17
N LEU A 40 9.52 59.94 -48.40
CA LEU A 40 8.37 59.01 -48.55
C LEU A 40 8.73 57.54 -48.30
N VAL A 41 9.92 57.12 -48.72
CA VAL A 41 10.41 55.74 -48.53
C VAL A 41 10.82 55.52 -47.07
N SER A 42 11.31 56.56 -46.38
CA SER A 42 11.65 56.46 -44.96
C SER A 42 10.41 56.40 -44.09
N ASP A 43 9.37 57.21 -44.34
CA ASP A 43 8.13 57.18 -43.56
C ASP A 43 7.33 55.88 -43.73
N GLY A 44 7.25 55.35 -44.96
CA GLY A 44 6.63 54.05 -45.23
C GLY A 44 7.37 52.89 -44.58
N LEU A 45 8.71 52.90 -44.64
CA LEU A 45 9.55 51.92 -43.95
C LEU A 45 9.42 52.04 -42.42
N ILE A 46 9.37 53.27 -41.88
CA ILE A 46 9.18 53.52 -40.44
C ILE A 46 7.82 53.00 -39.96
N ASN A 47 6.74 53.21 -40.73
CA ASN A 47 5.42 52.71 -40.35
C ASN A 47 5.34 51.18 -40.46
N ALA A 48 5.92 50.58 -41.49
CA ALA A 48 6.03 49.12 -41.59
C ALA A 48 6.89 48.52 -40.45
N ILE A 49 7.97 49.20 -40.06
CA ILE A 49 8.79 48.82 -38.89
C ILE A 49 7.98 48.97 -37.59
N LYS A 50 7.17 50.03 -37.43
CA LYS A 50 6.33 50.20 -36.23
C LYS A 50 5.23 49.15 -36.14
N GLU A 51 4.54 48.84 -37.24
CA GLU A 51 3.50 47.80 -37.28
C GLU A 51 4.09 46.41 -37.02
N THR A 52 5.23 46.09 -37.62
CA THR A 52 5.94 44.84 -37.34
C THR A 52 6.43 44.79 -35.89
N LEU A 53 6.99 45.87 -35.34
CA LEU A 53 7.40 45.94 -33.93
C LEU A 53 6.23 45.72 -32.97
N LEU A 54 5.07 46.35 -33.22
CA LEU A 54 3.84 46.15 -32.45
C LEU A 54 3.36 44.68 -32.49
N SER A 55 3.44 44.04 -33.66
CA SER A 55 3.07 42.62 -33.79
C SER A 55 4.04 41.70 -33.04
N VAL A 56 5.34 42.02 -33.05
CA VAL A 56 6.37 41.28 -32.30
C VAL A 56 6.21 41.48 -30.80
N ASP A 57 5.86 42.68 -30.33
CA ASP A 57 5.56 42.96 -28.93
C ASP A 57 4.32 42.19 -28.46
N PHE A 58 3.26 42.13 -29.27
CA PHE A 58 2.06 41.36 -28.96
C PHE A 58 2.34 39.85 -28.85
N VAL A 59 3.12 39.30 -29.79
CA VAL A 59 3.56 37.89 -29.73
C VAL A 59 4.45 37.66 -28.50
N GLY A 60 5.35 38.60 -28.18
CA GLY A 60 6.19 38.54 -26.99
C GLY A 60 5.38 38.51 -25.68
N GLN A 61 4.36 39.36 -25.56
CA GLN A 61 3.44 39.36 -24.41
C GLN A 61 2.67 38.03 -24.29
N PHE A 62 2.19 37.48 -25.40
CA PHE A 62 1.49 36.20 -25.41
C PHE A 62 2.41 35.03 -25.01
N CYS A 63 3.63 34.99 -25.56
CA CYS A 63 4.65 34.04 -25.17
C CYS A 63 4.98 34.14 -23.66
N GLN A 64 5.11 35.36 -23.13
CA GLN A 64 5.39 35.58 -21.72
C GLN A 64 4.23 35.10 -20.83
N ALA A 65 2.97 35.30 -21.25
CA ALA A 65 1.80 34.79 -20.54
C ALA A 65 1.76 33.24 -20.53
N ILE A 66 2.12 32.58 -21.63
CA ILE A 66 2.20 31.11 -21.70
C ILE A 66 3.28 30.59 -20.74
N VAL A 67 4.48 31.16 -20.77
CA VAL A 67 5.59 30.76 -19.88
C VAL A 67 5.21 30.98 -18.41
N MET A 68 4.56 32.09 -18.08
CA MET A 68 4.06 32.35 -16.73
C MET A 68 2.99 31.34 -16.29
N SER A 69 2.09 30.94 -17.20
CA SER A 69 1.08 29.92 -16.93
C SER A 69 1.73 28.54 -16.68
N GLU A 70 2.75 28.16 -17.44
CA GLU A 70 3.45 26.89 -17.27
C GLU A 70 4.19 26.83 -15.92
N LEU A 71 4.86 27.93 -15.56
CA LEU A 71 5.51 28.07 -14.25
C LEU A 71 4.50 27.98 -13.10
N PHE A 72 3.34 28.62 -13.24
CA PHE A 72 2.25 28.56 -12.25
C PHE A 72 1.69 27.14 -12.09
N MET A 73 1.45 26.44 -13.20
CA MET A 73 0.97 25.05 -13.18
C MET A 73 1.97 24.10 -12.52
N HIS A 74 3.27 24.30 -12.76
CA HIS A 74 4.32 23.52 -12.09
C HIS A 74 4.28 23.70 -10.57
N GLY A 75 4.17 24.95 -10.09
CA GLY A 75 4.06 25.24 -8.66
C GLY A 75 2.83 24.61 -8.01
N ILE A 76 1.68 24.63 -8.68
CA ILE A 76 0.47 23.92 -8.21
C ILE A 76 0.73 22.41 -8.14
N SER A 77 1.32 21.83 -9.19
CA SER A 77 1.61 20.40 -9.26
C SER A 77 2.50 19.97 -8.10
N GLU A 78 3.56 20.74 -7.80
CA GLU A 78 4.47 20.45 -6.69
C GLU A 78 3.74 20.45 -5.33
N VAL A 79 2.91 21.46 -5.06
CA VAL A 79 2.12 21.53 -3.83
C VAL A 79 1.13 20.36 -3.73
N ILE A 80 0.49 19.97 -4.83
CA ILE A 80 -0.41 18.81 -4.87
C ILE A 80 0.38 17.52 -4.59
N HIS A 81 1.53 17.31 -5.23
CA HIS A 81 2.36 16.13 -4.99
C HIS A 81 2.80 16.02 -3.53
N GLN A 82 3.29 17.12 -2.94
CA GLN A 82 3.65 17.16 -1.52
C GLN A 82 2.45 16.82 -0.62
N ARG A 83 1.26 17.33 -0.95
CA ARG A 83 0.05 17.04 -0.18
C ARG A 83 -0.37 15.58 -0.29
N VAL A 84 -0.34 15.01 -1.50
CA VAL A 84 -0.65 13.60 -1.75
C VAL A 84 0.33 12.70 -1.02
N ASP A 85 1.64 12.98 -1.10
CA ASP A 85 2.67 12.21 -0.40
C ASP A 85 2.48 12.24 1.11
N MET A 86 2.09 13.40 1.66
CA MET A 86 1.78 13.53 3.08
C MET A 86 0.56 12.68 3.46
N GLN A 87 -0.51 12.69 2.65
CA GLN A 87 -1.69 11.87 2.89
C GLN A 87 -1.39 10.38 2.77
N VAL A 88 -0.59 9.96 1.78
CA VAL A 88 -0.18 8.56 1.61
C VAL A 88 0.60 8.09 2.84
N LYS A 89 1.55 8.88 3.33
CA LYS A 89 2.31 8.55 4.54
C LYS A 89 1.44 8.44 5.79
N ASP A 90 0.52 9.39 5.98
CA ASP A 90 -0.42 9.36 7.11
C ASP A 90 -1.32 8.11 7.07
N VAL A 91 -1.90 7.80 5.91
CA VAL A 91 -2.72 6.59 5.73
C VAL A 91 -1.90 5.31 5.95
N GLN A 92 -0.66 5.26 5.49
CA GLN A 92 0.23 4.11 5.71
C GLN A 92 0.55 3.91 7.21
N GLU A 93 0.81 5.00 7.95
CA GLU A 93 1.06 4.91 9.39
C GLU A 93 -0.20 4.49 10.14
N GLN A 94 -1.36 5.05 9.79
CA GLN A 94 -2.64 4.63 10.36
C GLN A 94 -2.94 3.15 10.09
N LEU A 95 -2.67 2.66 8.87
CA LEU A 95 -2.84 1.26 8.51
C LEU A 95 -1.93 0.35 9.35
N LYS A 96 -0.66 0.75 9.54
CA LYS A 96 0.28 0.03 10.39
C LYS A 96 -0.22 -0.06 11.84
N VAL A 97 -0.58 1.08 12.44
CA VAL A 97 -1.10 1.12 13.81
C VAL A 97 -2.39 0.31 13.95
N ALA A 98 -3.29 0.39 12.97
CA ALA A 98 -4.52 -0.39 12.95
C ALA A 98 -4.24 -1.90 12.89
N ASN A 99 -3.35 -2.33 12.01
CA ASN A 99 -2.96 -3.74 11.89
C ASN A 99 -2.31 -4.28 13.17
N GLU A 100 -1.42 -3.51 13.80
CA GLU A 100 -0.84 -3.89 15.09
C GLU A 100 -1.90 -4.05 16.19
N ARG A 101 -2.92 -3.17 16.21
CA ARG A 101 -4.04 -3.28 17.14
C ARG A 101 -4.90 -4.51 16.85
N ILE A 102 -5.19 -4.79 15.57
CA ILE A 102 -5.93 -5.98 15.17
C ILE A 102 -5.20 -7.24 15.64
N VAL A 103 -3.90 -7.37 15.37
CA VAL A 103 -3.10 -8.52 15.83
C VAL A 103 -3.15 -8.66 17.36
N LYS A 104 -2.95 -7.56 18.10
CA LYS A 104 -3.01 -7.57 19.57
C LYS A 104 -4.37 -7.99 20.09
N LEU A 105 -5.46 -7.49 19.50
CA LEU A 105 -6.82 -7.82 19.93
C LEU A 105 -7.18 -9.27 19.57
N THR A 106 -6.85 -9.73 18.37
CA THR A 106 -7.06 -11.10 17.93
C THR A 106 -6.33 -12.09 18.84
N ASN A 107 -5.07 -11.80 19.21
CA ASN A 107 -4.31 -12.64 20.14
C ASN A 107 -4.96 -12.69 21.53
N LYS A 108 -5.40 -11.53 22.07
CA LYS A 108 -6.11 -11.49 23.35
C LYS A 108 -7.43 -12.25 23.33
N LEU A 109 -8.20 -12.13 22.24
CA LEU A 109 -9.44 -12.88 22.07
C LEU A 109 -9.16 -14.38 22.04
N ASN A 110 -8.14 -14.80 21.30
CA ASN A 110 -7.70 -16.19 21.25
C ASN A 110 -7.28 -16.72 22.62
N ASP A 111 -6.54 -15.94 23.41
CA ASP A 111 -6.12 -16.33 24.76
C ASP A 111 -7.32 -16.51 25.71
N ILE A 112 -8.28 -15.59 25.66
CA ILE A 112 -9.52 -15.66 26.46
C ILE A 112 -10.35 -16.87 26.04
N GLU A 113 -10.52 -17.09 24.73
CA GLU A 113 -11.25 -18.23 24.19
C GLU A 113 -10.56 -19.54 24.59
N GLN A 114 -9.25 -19.64 24.42
CA GLN A 114 -8.49 -20.84 24.80
C GLN A 114 -8.55 -21.10 26.30
N TYR A 115 -8.55 -20.04 27.12
CA TYR A 115 -8.76 -20.15 28.57
C TYR A 115 -10.12 -20.74 28.91
N SER A 116 -11.18 -20.33 28.21
CA SER A 116 -12.53 -20.90 28.41
C SER A 116 -12.57 -22.40 28.08
N LYS A 117 -11.85 -22.82 27.03
CA LYS A 117 -11.74 -24.21 26.56
C LYS A 117 -10.78 -25.07 27.39
N ARG A 118 -10.06 -24.51 28.37
CA ARG A 118 -9.02 -25.24 29.13
C ARG A 118 -9.53 -26.47 29.89
N ARG A 119 -10.85 -26.53 30.14
CA ARG A 119 -11.52 -27.62 30.85
C ARG A 119 -12.15 -28.65 29.90
N ASP A 120 -12.00 -28.43 28.61
CA ASP A 120 -12.66 -29.23 27.60
C ASP A 120 -11.71 -30.29 27.03
N LEU A 121 -12.29 -31.43 26.67
CA LEU A 121 -11.66 -32.47 25.87
C LEU A 121 -12.57 -32.85 24.71
N ILE A 122 -11.95 -33.21 23.60
CA ILE A 122 -12.63 -33.76 22.43
C ILE A 122 -12.27 -35.24 22.34
N ILE A 123 -13.28 -36.10 22.47
CA ILE A 123 -13.15 -37.54 22.35
C ILE A 123 -13.65 -37.96 20.97
N THR A 124 -12.80 -38.62 20.21
CA THR A 124 -13.12 -39.14 18.87
C THR A 124 -13.12 -40.67 18.87
N GLY A 125 -13.80 -41.29 17.91
CA GLY A 125 -13.79 -42.75 17.72
C GLY A 125 -14.78 -43.55 18.56
N ILE A 126 -15.66 -42.89 19.33
CA ILE A 126 -16.78 -43.54 20.02
C ILE A 126 -17.96 -43.66 19.05
N PRO A 127 -18.41 -44.87 18.68
CA PRO A 127 -19.56 -45.05 17.79
C PRO A 127 -20.82 -44.37 18.32
N MET A 128 -21.63 -43.82 17.43
CA MET A 128 -22.91 -43.19 17.79
C MET A 128 -23.99 -44.25 18.02
N LYS A 129 -24.85 -44.04 19.02
CA LYS A 129 -26.06 -44.85 19.26
C LYS A 129 -27.28 -43.93 19.24
N GLN A 130 -28.44 -44.42 18.79
CA GLN A 130 -29.67 -43.60 18.68
C GLN A 130 -30.09 -42.97 20.01
N THR A 131 -29.91 -43.69 21.11
CA THR A 131 -30.20 -43.24 22.48
C THR A 131 -28.94 -43.39 23.31
N GLU A 132 -28.09 -42.37 23.30
CA GLU A 132 -26.88 -42.34 24.10
C GLU A 132 -26.92 -41.28 25.18
N ASP A 133 -26.44 -41.65 26.37
CA ASP A 133 -26.05 -40.70 27.39
C ASP A 133 -24.54 -40.46 27.26
N THR A 134 -24.19 -39.33 26.64
CA THR A 134 -22.80 -38.92 26.49
C THR A 134 -22.11 -38.72 27.85
N THR A 135 -22.83 -38.33 28.90
CA THR A 135 -22.25 -38.17 30.24
C THR A 135 -21.83 -39.52 30.81
N SER A 136 -22.71 -40.53 30.78
CA SER A 136 -22.37 -41.89 31.23
C SER A 136 -21.19 -42.48 30.45
N ILE A 137 -21.14 -42.29 29.13
CA ILE A 137 -20.02 -42.73 28.29
C ILE A 137 -18.68 -42.13 28.77
N ILE A 138 -18.66 -40.84 29.08
CA ILE A 138 -17.43 -40.17 29.56
C ILE A 138 -17.05 -40.64 30.97
N VAL A 139 -18.01 -40.85 31.87
CA VAL A 139 -17.76 -41.40 33.20
C VAL A 139 -17.14 -42.80 33.10
N ASP A 140 -17.68 -43.67 32.26
CA ASP A 140 -17.16 -45.03 32.04
C ASP A 140 -15.77 -45.01 31.41
N LEU A 141 -15.53 -44.12 30.45
CA LEU A 141 -14.20 -43.91 29.84
C LEU A 141 -13.18 -43.42 30.87
N ALA A 142 -13.54 -42.47 31.72
CA ALA A 142 -12.64 -41.98 32.76
C ALA A 142 -12.34 -43.05 33.80
N LYS A 143 -13.36 -43.85 34.18
CA LYS A 143 -13.23 -44.99 35.10
C LYS A 143 -12.29 -46.06 34.53
N SER A 144 -12.38 -46.37 33.23
CA SER A 144 -11.47 -47.33 32.58
C SER A 144 -10.01 -46.85 32.58
N LEU A 145 -9.78 -45.53 32.52
CA LEU A 145 -8.48 -44.89 32.72
C LEU A 145 -8.07 -44.79 34.21
N GLY A 146 -8.87 -45.32 35.14
CA GLY A 146 -8.61 -45.22 36.57
C GLY A 146 -8.65 -43.77 37.09
N VAL A 147 -9.47 -42.91 36.49
CA VAL A 147 -9.76 -41.56 36.97
C VAL A 147 -11.15 -41.56 37.60
N LYS A 148 -11.25 -41.19 38.87
CA LYS A 148 -12.52 -41.17 39.61
C LYS A 148 -13.21 -39.83 39.37
N ILE A 149 -14.12 -39.78 38.40
CA ILE A 149 -15.05 -38.67 38.18
C ILE A 149 -16.48 -39.19 38.23
N GLY A 150 -17.42 -38.34 38.64
CA GLY A 150 -18.85 -38.59 38.54
C GLY A 150 -19.55 -37.56 37.66
N VAL A 151 -20.88 -37.72 37.53
CA VAL A 151 -21.74 -36.79 36.79
C VAL A 151 -21.59 -35.34 37.29
N LYS A 152 -21.38 -35.14 38.59
CA LYS A 152 -21.22 -33.80 39.19
C LYS A 152 -19.93 -33.08 38.80
N ASP A 153 -18.93 -33.81 38.32
CA ASP A 153 -17.64 -33.24 37.90
C ASP A 153 -17.67 -32.82 36.41
N ILE A 154 -18.75 -33.17 35.71
CA ILE A 154 -19.01 -32.83 34.31
C ILE A 154 -19.94 -31.62 34.27
N TYR A 155 -19.50 -30.57 33.58
CA TYR A 155 -20.31 -29.38 33.35
C TYR A 155 -21.28 -29.60 32.18
N ALA A 156 -20.79 -30.14 31.07
CA ALA A 156 -21.60 -30.44 29.90
C ALA A 156 -20.94 -31.51 29.03
N THR A 157 -21.76 -32.32 28.36
CA THR A 157 -21.33 -33.23 27.28
C THR A 157 -22.30 -33.16 26.12
N HIS A 158 -21.78 -33.18 24.90
CA HIS A 158 -22.60 -33.31 23.71
C HIS A 158 -21.76 -33.81 22.53
N ARG A 159 -22.44 -34.29 21.49
CA ARG A 159 -21.80 -34.59 20.20
C ARG A 159 -21.54 -33.31 19.43
N LEU A 160 -20.36 -33.21 18.83
CA LEU A 160 -20.02 -32.15 17.89
C LEU A 160 -20.61 -32.49 16.51
N PRO A 161 -21.24 -31.51 15.83
CA PRO A 161 -21.74 -31.71 14.48
C PRO A 161 -20.58 -31.99 13.53
N VAL A 162 -20.81 -32.89 12.58
CA VAL A 162 -19.84 -33.23 11.53
C VAL A 162 -20.31 -32.70 10.19
N ARG A 163 -19.35 -32.25 9.37
CA ARG A 163 -19.63 -31.83 7.99
C ARG A 163 -19.81 -33.02 7.02
N ARG A 164 -19.30 -34.20 7.36
CA ARG A 164 -19.37 -35.41 6.52
C ARG A 164 -20.29 -36.44 7.16
N ILE A 165 -21.23 -36.96 6.39
CA ILE A 165 -22.24 -37.94 6.82
C ILE A 165 -21.58 -39.22 7.36
N ASP A 166 -20.49 -39.68 6.73
CA ASP A 166 -19.83 -40.94 7.09
C ASP A 166 -18.84 -40.82 8.27
N SER A 167 -18.70 -39.64 8.87
CA SER A 167 -17.76 -39.45 9.98
C SER A 167 -18.44 -39.60 11.34
N THR A 168 -17.82 -40.38 12.22
CA THR A 168 -18.31 -40.52 13.61
C THR A 168 -18.20 -39.17 14.32
N GLN A 169 -19.35 -38.67 14.80
CA GLN A 169 -19.40 -37.44 15.58
C GLN A 169 -18.52 -37.55 16.82
N SER A 170 -17.72 -36.53 17.11
CA SER A 170 -16.88 -36.52 18.31
C SER A 170 -17.70 -36.08 19.52
N ILE A 171 -17.37 -36.54 20.71
CA ILE A 171 -17.96 -36.03 21.96
C ILE A 171 -17.07 -34.91 22.48
N ILE A 172 -17.64 -33.74 22.76
CA ILE A 172 -16.98 -32.75 23.61
C ILE A 172 -17.45 -32.94 25.05
N VAL A 173 -16.52 -32.91 25.98
CA VAL A 173 -16.78 -32.87 27.42
C VAL A 173 -16.14 -31.63 28.02
N SER A 174 -16.95 -30.83 28.70
CA SER A 174 -16.51 -29.74 29.56
C SER A 174 -16.55 -30.21 31.01
N LEU A 175 -15.42 -30.17 31.69
CA LEU A 175 -15.32 -30.55 33.11
C LEU A 175 -15.43 -29.32 34.01
N VAL A 176 -15.83 -29.52 35.26
CA VAL A 176 -15.90 -28.44 36.25
C VAL A 176 -14.49 -27.98 36.62
N ARG A 177 -13.57 -28.93 36.85
CA ARG A 177 -12.20 -28.68 37.30
C ARG A 177 -11.18 -29.01 36.21
N ALA A 178 -10.20 -28.13 36.04
CA ALA A 178 -9.09 -28.35 35.10
C ALA A 178 -8.18 -29.53 35.54
N GLY A 179 -8.14 -29.84 36.84
CA GLY A 179 -7.39 -30.99 37.37
C GLY A 179 -7.91 -32.33 36.84
N ASP A 180 -9.23 -32.52 36.84
CA ASP A 180 -9.87 -33.75 36.36
C ASP A 180 -9.63 -33.92 34.85
N ARG A 181 -9.74 -32.82 34.10
CA ARG A 181 -9.39 -32.78 32.68
C ARG A 181 -7.95 -33.22 32.44
N GLN A 182 -7.00 -32.69 33.23
CA GLN A 182 -5.60 -33.06 33.11
C GLN A 182 -5.34 -34.52 33.50
N ALA A 183 -6.03 -35.03 34.53
CA ALA A 183 -5.93 -36.43 34.95
C ALA A 183 -6.34 -37.37 33.81
N ILE A 184 -7.48 -37.11 33.16
CA ILE A 184 -7.94 -37.88 31.98
C ILE A 184 -6.94 -37.75 30.83
N TYR A 185 -6.57 -36.52 30.46
CA TYR A 185 -5.71 -36.26 29.31
C TYR A 185 -4.32 -36.89 29.44
N SER A 186 -3.75 -36.89 30.65
CA SER A 186 -2.42 -37.47 30.91
C SER A 186 -2.38 -38.98 30.66
N LYS A 187 -3.49 -39.69 30.90
CA LYS A 187 -3.60 -41.14 30.76
C LYS A 187 -4.07 -41.60 29.37
N ARG A 188 -4.43 -40.69 28.47
CA ARG A 188 -4.98 -41.00 27.13
C ARG A 188 -4.20 -42.04 26.31
N LYS A 189 -2.87 -42.14 26.49
CA LYS A 189 -2.04 -43.10 25.75
C LYS A 189 -2.38 -44.55 26.11
N GLN A 190 -2.88 -44.80 27.32
CA GLN A 190 -3.31 -46.13 27.79
C GLN A 190 -4.50 -46.68 26.99
N LEU A 191 -5.30 -45.83 26.33
CA LEU A 191 -6.42 -46.28 25.50
C LEU A 191 -5.98 -47.21 24.36
N LYS A 192 -4.75 -47.05 23.86
CA LYS A 192 -4.20 -47.89 22.80
C LYS A 192 -3.97 -49.35 23.23
N GLU A 193 -3.81 -49.57 24.53
CA GLU A 193 -3.58 -50.89 25.13
C GLU A 193 -4.91 -51.58 25.46
N MET A 194 -6.00 -50.82 25.57
CA MET A 194 -7.33 -51.32 25.90
C MET A 194 -8.07 -51.79 24.65
N GLN A 195 -8.43 -53.08 24.58
CA GLN A 195 -9.10 -53.66 23.40
C GLN A 195 -10.36 -52.89 22.96
N ASN A 196 -11.17 -52.42 23.92
CA ASN A 196 -12.44 -51.74 23.66
C ASN A 196 -12.28 -50.27 23.23
N TYR A 197 -11.08 -49.69 23.37
CA TYR A 197 -10.83 -48.26 23.18
C TYR A 197 -9.69 -47.95 22.19
N LYS A 198 -9.21 -48.95 21.43
CA LYS A 198 -8.08 -48.77 20.49
C LYS A 198 -8.31 -47.67 19.46
N GLN A 199 -9.56 -47.50 19.01
CA GLN A 199 -9.97 -46.47 18.06
C GLN A 199 -10.31 -45.11 18.70
N VAL A 200 -10.29 -45.01 20.04
CA VAL A 200 -10.68 -43.80 20.76
C VAL A 200 -9.48 -42.90 20.99
N PHE A 201 -9.61 -41.62 20.63
CA PHE A 201 -8.58 -40.61 20.87
C PHE A 201 -9.14 -39.47 21.71
N ILE A 202 -8.32 -38.98 22.64
CA ILE A 202 -8.63 -37.82 23.47
C ILE A 202 -7.71 -36.68 23.05
N ASN A 203 -8.29 -35.59 22.59
CA ASN A 203 -7.60 -34.38 22.15
C ASN A 203 -8.00 -33.18 23.01
N GLU A 204 -7.15 -32.17 23.02
CA GLU A 204 -7.50 -30.88 23.64
C GLU A 204 -8.47 -30.12 22.74
N HIS A 205 -9.35 -29.31 23.34
CA HIS A 205 -10.18 -28.38 22.60
C HIS A 205 -9.38 -27.12 22.29
N LEU A 206 -8.87 -27.02 21.06
CA LEU A 206 -8.14 -25.86 20.57
C LEU A 206 -9.12 -24.81 20.02
N THR A 207 -8.75 -23.54 20.12
CA THR A 207 -9.35 -22.47 19.31
C THR A 207 -9.06 -22.70 17.83
N SER A 208 -9.81 -22.04 16.95
CA SER A 208 -9.59 -22.15 15.50
C SER A 208 -8.16 -21.79 15.09
N ILE A 209 -7.60 -20.72 15.66
CA ILE A 209 -6.23 -20.26 15.39
C ILE A 209 -5.22 -21.30 15.86
N ASN A 210 -5.33 -21.78 17.11
CA ASN A 210 -4.38 -22.76 17.64
C ASN A 210 -4.48 -24.11 16.91
N HIS A 211 -5.69 -24.49 16.49
CA HIS A 211 -5.90 -25.67 15.65
C HIS A 211 -5.25 -25.52 14.27
N GLU A 212 -5.37 -24.35 13.64
CA GLU A 212 -4.73 -24.05 12.36
C GLU A 212 -3.21 -24.13 12.47
N ILE A 213 -2.62 -23.47 13.48
CA ILE A 213 -1.19 -23.54 13.79
C ILE A 213 -0.77 -25.01 14.01
N TYR A 214 -1.53 -25.77 14.79
CA TYR A 214 -1.23 -27.17 15.06
C TYR A 214 -1.24 -28.03 13.80
N VAL A 215 -2.24 -27.83 12.92
CA VAL A 215 -2.35 -28.57 11.65
C VAL A 215 -1.21 -28.18 10.71
N TYR A 216 -0.92 -26.89 10.55
CA TYR A 216 0.15 -26.41 9.69
C TYR A 216 1.51 -26.91 10.19
N ALA A 217 1.80 -26.77 11.48
CA ALA A 217 3.05 -27.27 12.09
C ALA A 217 3.26 -28.77 11.84
N ARG A 218 2.19 -29.59 11.91
CA ARG A 218 2.29 -31.04 11.65
C ARG A 218 2.48 -31.40 10.18
N LYS A 219 2.10 -30.50 9.26
CA LYS A 219 2.31 -30.68 7.82
C LYS A 219 3.72 -30.26 7.42
N THR A 220 4.23 -29.17 7.97
CA THR A 220 5.50 -28.56 7.60
C THR A 220 6.68 -29.15 8.38
N LEU A 221 6.52 -29.41 9.68
CA LEU A 221 7.57 -29.91 10.57
C LEU A 221 7.43 -31.42 10.82
N ASP A 222 8.42 -32.01 11.51
CA ASP A 222 8.30 -33.39 12.00
C ASP A 222 7.13 -33.53 12.99
N LYS A 223 6.02 -34.10 12.51
CA LYS A 223 4.78 -34.35 13.26
C LYS A 223 4.95 -35.12 14.56
N ARG A 224 6.06 -35.85 14.74
CA ARG A 224 6.36 -36.58 16.00
C ARG A 224 6.80 -35.64 17.11
N ARG A 225 7.33 -34.47 16.74
CA ARG A 225 7.84 -33.43 17.63
C ARG A 225 6.84 -32.30 17.88
N VAL A 226 5.76 -32.22 17.10
CA VAL A 226 4.67 -31.27 17.31
C VAL A 226 3.62 -31.86 18.26
N PHE A 227 3.33 -31.16 19.35
CA PHE A 227 2.33 -31.56 20.33
C PHE A 227 1.64 -30.34 20.93
N THR A 228 0.50 -30.55 21.60
CA THR A 228 -0.18 -29.49 22.34
C THR A 228 -0.02 -29.68 23.84
N ARG A 229 -0.06 -28.57 24.58
CA ARG A 229 -0.12 -28.56 26.03
C ARG A 229 -0.95 -27.38 26.49
N ASN A 230 -2.03 -27.64 27.22
CA ASN A 230 -2.93 -26.61 27.75
C ASN A 230 -3.49 -25.69 26.64
N GLY A 231 -3.77 -26.26 25.47
CA GLY A 231 -4.27 -25.52 24.32
C GLY A 231 -3.21 -24.75 23.51
N LEU A 232 -1.94 -24.79 23.91
CA LEU A 232 -0.83 -24.17 23.19
C LEU A 232 -0.08 -25.20 22.33
N VAL A 233 0.46 -24.76 21.19
CA VAL A 233 1.20 -25.62 20.25
C VAL A 233 2.68 -25.54 20.54
N HIS A 234 3.33 -26.69 20.67
CA HIS A 234 4.76 -26.81 20.95
C HIS A 234 5.46 -27.66 19.90
N TYR A 235 6.73 -27.33 19.64
CA TYR A 235 7.64 -28.13 18.85
C TYR A 235 8.88 -28.50 19.67
N TYR A 236 9.17 -29.79 19.74
CA TYR A 236 10.37 -30.32 20.40
C TYR A 236 11.58 -30.21 19.46
N VAL A 237 12.56 -29.37 19.81
CA VAL A 237 13.84 -29.32 19.10
C VAL A 237 14.78 -30.36 19.70
N ALA A 238 15.59 -31.02 18.86
CA ALA A 238 16.50 -32.10 19.27
C ALA A 238 17.44 -31.70 20.44
N SER A 239 17.68 -30.40 20.66
CA SER A 239 18.42 -29.82 21.79
C SER A 239 17.68 -29.86 23.15
N ALA A 240 16.62 -30.68 23.27
CA ALA A 240 15.78 -30.83 24.47
C ALA A 240 15.00 -29.58 24.91
N LYS A 241 14.90 -28.56 24.05
CA LYS A 241 14.08 -27.36 24.30
C LYS A 241 12.77 -27.42 23.52
N ASN A 242 11.67 -27.12 24.20
CA ASN A 242 10.36 -26.93 23.58
C ASN A 242 10.22 -25.48 23.13
N ILE A 243 9.88 -25.26 21.85
CA ILE A 243 9.50 -23.96 21.32
C ILE A 243 7.97 -23.86 21.37
N LEU A 244 7.45 -22.75 21.88
CA LEU A 244 6.04 -22.39 21.75
C LEU A 244 5.83 -21.79 20.35
N ILE A 245 4.88 -22.34 19.61
CA ILE A 245 4.48 -21.82 18.31
C ILE A 245 3.17 -21.05 18.50
N SER A 246 3.22 -19.76 18.23
CA SER A 246 2.12 -18.80 18.44
C SER A 246 1.62 -18.15 17.14
N SER A 247 2.34 -18.32 16.03
CA SER A 247 1.94 -17.85 14.71
C SER A 247 2.40 -18.81 13.61
N LEU A 248 1.84 -18.65 12.41
CA LEU A 248 2.26 -19.41 11.22
C LEU A 248 3.66 -19.01 10.77
N ASP A 249 4.01 -17.73 10.80
CA ASP A 249 5.33 -17.22 10.41
C ASP A 249 6.49 -17.82 11.24
N GLN A 250 6.22 -18.15 12.51
CA GLN A 250 7.19 -18.83 13.37
C GLN A 250 7.51 -20.25 12.88
N ILE A 251 6.59 -20.91 12.18
CA ILE A 251 6.77 -22.27 11.67
C ILE A 251 7.72 -22.26 10.48
N ASP A 252 7.61 -21.27 9.60
CA ASP A 252 8.46 -21.16 8.41
C ASP A 252 9.91 -20.76 8.76
N SER A 253 10.13 -20.29 9.98
CA SER A 253 11.45 -19.89 10.51
C SER A 253 12.18 -21.00 11.29
N ILE A 254 11.55 -22.18 11.50
CA ILE A 254 12.09 -23.33 12.25
C ILE A 254 12.74 -24.34 11.31
#